data_AF-A0AAP4EXR0-F1
#
_entry.id   AF-A0AAP4EXR0-F1
#
_cell.length_a   1.000
_cell.length_b   1.000
_cell.length_c   1.000
_cell.angle_alpha   90.00
_cell.angle_beta   90.00
_cell.angle_gamma   90.00
#
_symmetry.space_group_name_H-M   'P 1'
#
loop_
_entity.id
_entity.type
_entity.pdbx_description
1 polymer ?
#
loop_
_entity_poly.entity_id
_entity_poly.type
_entity_poly.pdbx_seq_one_letter_code
_entity_poly.pdbx_strand_id
1 'polypeptide(L)'
;MGQNTVRKMPRDKRTNSIARMEEKKRVRARQRRNKKIFCISLVVVLCILSFLAGRASVSKKEGAKGGGAVQTAAWNIEAGGFSTLSEGDGSKEEPSMTLTDMRNYVQSHPAEYPDYLRTFLENTPEATEFVFHYPEYKDQASQEIDLSGDYTKGEIPLLIQWDKRWGYETYGDDLIALSGCGPTCLSMVYVGLSGDTSMNPRAMAQFSAENGFYLENVGTSWELMSSGAGKLGLTWSNPGLSKNRIYSELDMGHPLILSMKPGDFTSTGHFIVICGRKGDELLVHDPNSPERSQQTWTYEELEPQIKELWSYSKGQLRESQVEMRYSVD
;
A
#
# COMPACT_ATOMS: atom_id res chain seq x y z
N MET A 1 -61.93 26.31 15.06
CA MET A 1 -60.62 26.81 15.53
C MET A 1 -60.08 25.85 16.58
N GLY A 2 -59.12 25.00 16.23
CA GLY A 2 -58.40 24.15 17.19
C GLY A 2 -56.91 24.40 17.01
N GLN A 3 -56.25 25.01 18.01
CA GLN A 3 -54.80 25.24 17.99
C GLN A 3 -54.09 24.01 18.53
N ASN A 4 -53.26 23.38 17.70
CA ASN A 4 -52.34 22.31 18.08
C ASN A 4 -51.10 22.90 18.76
N THR A 5 -51.02 22.78 20.09
CA THR A 5 -49.80 23.09 20.83
C THR A 5 -48.84 21.90 20.85
N VAL A 6 -47.80 21.95 20.03
CA VAL A 6 -46.66 21.01 20.09
C VAL A 6 -45.78 21.37 21.29
N ARG A 7 -45.81 20.55 22.35
CA ARG A 7 -44.86 20.67 23.48
C ARG A 7 -43.44 20.33 23.01
N LYS A 8 -42.58 21.34 22.85
CA LYS A 8 -41.14 21.15 22.61
C LYS A 8 -40.45 20.66 23.89
N MET A 9 -39.70 19.57 23.79
CA MET A 9 -38.89 19.04 24.89
C MET A 9 -37.69 19.96 25.20
N PRO A 10 -37.29 20.09 26.48
CA PRO A 10 -36.13 20.89 26.89
C PRO A 10 -34.83 20.39 26.26
N ARG A 11 -33.98 21.33 25.80
CA ARG A 11 -32.76 21.09 25.00
C ARG A 11 -31.79 20.09 25.65
N ASP A 12 -31.65 20.16 26.97
CA ASP A 12 -30.75 19.33 27.78
C ASP A 12 -31.15 17.83 27.85
N LYS A 13 -32.46 17.54 27.80
CA LYS A 13 -32.96 16.16 27.74
C LYS A 13 -32.73 15.53 26.36
N ARG A 14 -32.58 16.35 25.31
CA ARG A 14 -32.37 15.91 23.93
C ARG A 14 -30.89 15.57 23.66
N THR A 15 -29.97 16.35 24.19
CA THR A 15 -28.52 16.05 24.15
C THR A 15 -28.18 14.78 24.92
N ASN A 16 -28.73 14.61 26.12
CA ASN A 16 -28.52 13.41 26.93
C ASN A 16 -29.11 12.13 26.31
N SER A 17 -30.20 12.23 25.54
CA SER A 17 -30.78 11.07 24.85
C SER A 17 -30.01 10.68 23.58
N ILE A 18 -29.42 11.65 22.87
CA ILE A 18 -28.55 11.43 21.70
C ILE A 18 -27.24 10.78 22.15
N ALA A 19 -26.58 11.32 23.18
CA ALA A 19 -25.35 10.75 23.73
C ALA A 19 -25.53 9.29 24.18
N ARG A 20 -26.63 8.98 24.88
CA ARG A 20 -26.97 7.60 25.28
C ARG A 20 -27.27 6.68 24.10
N MET A 21 -27.80 7.20 22.98
CA MET A 21 -28.00 6.41 21.76
C MET A 21 -26.69 6.13 21.04
N GLU A 22 -25.77 7.10 20.98
CA GLU A 22 -24.45 6.95 20.37
C GLU A 22 -23.56 5.99 21.17
N GLU A 23 -23.58 6.08 22.50
CA GLU A 23 -22.88 5.15 23.38
C GLU A 23 -23.40 3.71 23.20
N LYS A 24 -24.73 3.53 23.14
CA LYS A 24 -25.33 2.22 22.83
C LYS A 24 -24.98 1.70 21.44
N LYS A 25 -24.83 2.58 20.43
CA LYS A 25 -24.34 2.20 19.09
C LYS A 25 -22.87 1.75 19.14
N ARG A 26 -22.00 2.50 19.84
CA ARG A 26 -20.57 2.17 20.02
C ARG A 26 -20.37 0.85 20.75
N VAL A 27 -21.13 0.59 21.83
CA VAL A 27 -21.08 -0.69 22.56
C VAL A 27 -21.55 -1.86 21.70
N ARG A 28 -22.64 -1.68 20.92
CA ARG A 28 -23.12 -2.72 19.98
C ARG A 28 -22.13 -2.97 18.83
N ALA A 29 -21.45 -1.94 18.33
CA ALA A 29 -20.40 -2.08 17.32
C ALA A 29 -19.19 -2.85 17.87
N ARG A 30 -18.72 -2.52 19.09
CA ARG A 30 -17.64 -3.25 19.77
C ARG A 30 -17.98 -4.72 20.02
N GLN A 31 -19.21 -5.02 20.45
CA GLN A 31 -19.66 -6.40 20.62
C GLN A 31 -19.73 -7.18 19.29
N ARG A 32 -20.11 -6.54 18.18
CA ARG A 32 -20.08 -7.15 16.84
C ARG A 32 -18.64 -7.37 16.36
N ARG A 33 -17.73 -6.43 16.61
CA ARG A 33 -16.29 -6.56 16.32
C ARG A 33 -15.67 -7.74 17.05
N ASN A 34 -15.92 -7.86 18.35
CA ASN A 34 -15.38 -8.97 19.17
C ASN A 34 -15.95 -10.32 18.74
N LYS A 35 -17.23 -10.40 18.35
CA LYS A 35 -17.82 -11.63 17.79
C LYS A 35 -17.22 -12.01 16.44
N LYS A 36 -16.95 -11.02 15.56
CA LYS A 36 -16.28 -11.26 14.27
C LYS A 36 -14.82 -11.71 14.45
N ILE A 37 -14.06 -11.06 15.34
CA ILE A 37 -12.68 -11.46 15.67
C ILE A 37 -12.67 -12.90 16.20
N PHE A 38 -13.58 -13.25 17.11
CA PHE A 38 -13.70 -14.61 17.62
C PHE A 38 -13.98 -15.65 16.52
N CYS A 39 -14.86 -15.33 15.55
CA CYS A 39 -15.11 -16.20 14.40
C CYS A 39 -13.90 -16.32 13.47
N ILE A 40 -13.16 -15.23 13.24
CA ILE A 40 -11.94 -15.23 12.41
C ILE A 40 -10.84 -16.09 13.07
N SER A 41 -10.61 -15.92 14.37
CA SER A 41 -9.65 -16.73 15.12
C SER A 41 -10.00 -18.22 15.07
N LEU A 42 -11.29 -18.59 15.13
CA LEU A 42 -11.74 -19.98 15.01
C LEU A 42 -11.45 -20.57 13.62
N VAL A 43 -11.65 -19.80 12.54
CA VAL A 43 -11.35 -20.23 11.17
C VAL A 43 -9.85 -20.40 10.96
N VAL A 44 -9.02 -19.47 11.47
CA VAL A 44 -7.55 -19.57 11.37
C VAL A 44 -7.02 -20.81 12.06
N VAL A 45 -7.53 -21.14 13.26
CA VAL A 45 -7.16 -22.37 13.97
C VAL A 45 -7.53 -23.62 13.16
N LEU A 46 -8.72 -23.64 12.54
CA LEU A 46 -9.13 -24.75 11.67
C LEU A 46 -8.26 -24.88 10.42
N CYS A 47 -7.86 -23.76 9.79
CA CYS A 47 -6.96 -23.74 8.65
C CYS A 47 -5.55 -24.26 9.00
N ILE A 48 -5.00 -23.86 10.16
CA ILE A 48 -3.70 -24.35 10.64
C ILE A 48 -3.76 -25.86 10.89
N LEU A 49 -4.83 -26.36 11.51
CA LEU A 49 -5.01 -27.80 11.73
C LEU A 49 -5.09 -28.59 10.40
N SER A 50 -5.77 -28.04 9.38
CA SER A 50 -5.80 -28.66 8.05
C SER A 50 -4.46 -28.62 7.32
N PHE A 51 -3.67 -27.55 7.49
CA PHE A 51 -2.35 -27.43 6.86
C PHE A 51 -1.33 -28.39 7.48
N LEU A 52 -1.38 -28.58 8.81
CA LEU A 52 -0.54 -29.57 9.51
C LEU A 52 -0.90 -31.00 9.11
N ALA A 53 -2.17 -31.31 8.85
CA ALA A 53 -2.57 -32.62 8.33
C ALA A 53 -2.09 -32.85 6.87
N GLY A 54 -2.03 -31.79 6.05
CA GLY A 54 -1.59 -31.87 4.65
C GLY A 54 -0.09 -32.12 4.46
N ARG A 55 0.77 -31.75 5.43
CA ARG A 55 2.22 -31.97 5.33
C ARG A 55 2.66 -33.42 5.60
N ALA A 56 1.76 -34.29 6.07
CA ALA A 56 2.06 -35.69 6.30
C ALA A 56 2.03 -36.56 5.02
N SER A 57 1.76 -35.99 3.84
CA SER A 57 1.51 -36.81 2.63
C SER A 57 2.00 -36.20 1.32
N VAL A 58 3.25 -35.75 1.22
CA VAL A 58 3.93 -35.66 -0.09
C VAL A 58 5.42 -35.95 0.07
N SER A 59 5.86 -37.12 -0.40
CA SER A 59 7.26 -37.46 -0.62
C SER A 59 7.41 -38.08 -2.01
N LYS A 60 8.55 -37.74 -2.65
CA LYS A 60 9.20 -38.36 -3.82
C LYS A 60 8.71 -37.98 -5.24
N LYS A 61 9.54 -37.21 -5.95
CA LYS A 61 10.48 -37.73 -6.97
C LYS A 61 11.42 -36.65 -7.53
N GLU A 62 12.71 -36.98 -7.57
CA GLU A 62 13.78 -36.28 -8.30
C GLU A 62 13.81 -36.69 -9.78
N GLY A 63 14.40 -35.86 -10.64
CA GLY A 63 15.01 -36.33 -11.89
C GLY A 63 15.32 -35.31 -12.99
N ALA A 64 16.61 -34.95 -13.08
CA ALA A 64 17.42 -34.76 -14.29
C ALA A 64 17.64 -33.35 -14.92
N LYS A 65 18.94 -33.13 -15.18
CA LYS A 65 19.71 -31.96 -15.63
C LYS A 65 19.57 -31.64 -17.13
N GLY A 66 19.88 -30.37 -17.47
CA GLY A 66 20.38 -29.98 -18.80
C GLY A 66 20.88 -28.53 -18.78
N GLY A 67 22.21 -28.35 -18.79
CA GLY A 67 22.86 -27.05 -18.76
C GLY A 67 23.06 -26.44 -20.15
N GLY A 68 23.01 -25.12 -20.21
CA GLY A 68 23.41 -24.31 -21.36
C GLY A 68 23.77 -22.90 -20.87
N ALA A 69 25.07 -22.62 -20.79
CA ALA A 69 25.58 -21.31 -20.40
C ALA A 69 25.32 -20.31 -21.51
N VAL A 70 24.60 -19.23 -21.21
CA VAL A 70 24.53 -18.03 -22.05
C VAL A 70 24.90 -16.84 -21.18
N GLN A 71 25.86 -16.08 -21.71
CA GLN A 71 26.58 -15.00 -21.10
C GLN A 71 25.63 -13.84 -20.77
N THR A 72 25.41 -13.59 -19.48
CA THR A 72 24.62 -12.45 -19.00
C THR A 72 25.53 -11.23 -18.81
N ALA A 73 25.22 -10.15 -19.50
CA ALA A 73 25.77 -8.84 -19.19
C ALA A 73 25.14 -8.36 -17.88
N ALA A 74 25.96 -8.21 -16.84
CA ALA A 74 25.56 -7.64 -15.56
C ALA A 74 25.16 -6.17 -15.77
N TRP A 75 23.88 -5.87 -15.58
CA TRP A 75 23.41 -4.51 -15.35
C TRP A 75 23.44 -4.27 -13.85
N ASN A 76 24.36 -3.41 -13.42
CA ASN A 76 24.39 -2.88 -12.07
C ASN A 76 23.22 -1.92 -11.92
N ILE A 77 22.17 -2.35 -11.21
CA ILE A 77 21.20 -1.44 -10.61
C ILE A 77 21.83 -1.01 -9.28
N GLU A 78 22.46 0.16 -9.28
CA GLU A 78 22.66 0.91 -8.04
C GLU A 78 21.25 1.27 -7.54
N ALA A 79 20.74 0.47 -6.60
CA ALA A 79 19.67 0.91 -5.73
C ALA A 79 20.11 2.24 -5.13
N GLY A 80 19.35 3.30 -5.45
CA GLY A 80 19.55 4.65 -4.94
C GLY A 80 19.85 4.59 -3.44
N GLY A 81 21.01 5.14 -3.08
CA GLY A 81 21.71 4.83 -1.85
C GLY A 81 20.90 5.11 -0.59
N PHE A 82 20.69 4.06 0.19
CA PHE A 82 20.82 4.17 1.64
C PHE A 82 22.30 4.51 1.90
N SER A 83 22.59 5.80 2.04
CA SER A 83 23.94 6.28 2.33
C SER A 83 24.26 5.95 3.79
N THR A 84 25.00 4.86 4.00
CA THR A 84 25.81 4.68 5.19
C THR A 84 26.88 5.77 5.18
N LEU A 85 26.65 6.84 5.94
CA LEU A 85 27.70 7.77 6.32
C LEU A 85 28.66 7.01 7.26
N SER A 86 29.87 6.73 6.79
CA SER A 86 31.03 6.63 7.68
C SER A 86 32.30 6.82 6.87
N GLU A 87 32.97 7.94 7.10
CA GLU A 87 34.43 8.00 7.21
C GLU A 87 34.81 9.19 8.12
N GLY A 88 35.19 8.88 9.36
CA GLY A 88 36.28 9.57 10.07
C GLY A 88 35.96 10.73 11.04
N ASP A 89 35.52 10.41 12.27
CA ASP A 89 36.00 11.05 13.51
C ASP A 89 35.76 10.08 14.68
N GLY A 90 36.77 9.88 15.52
CA GLY A 90 36.81 8.93 16.62
C GLY A 90 35.95 9.34 17.82
N SER A 91 34.63 9.29 17.67
CA SER A 91 33.69 9.21 18.80
C SER A 91 33.27 7.75 19.00
N LYS A 92 33.30 7.28 20.24
CA LYS A 92 32.83 5.94 20.65
C LYS A 92 31.50 5.61 19.98
N GLU A 93 31.49 4.60 19.10
CA GLU A 93 30.26 4.06 18.54
C GLU A 93 29.45 3.43 19.69
N GLU A 94 28.41 4.12 20.13
CA GLU A 94 27.29 3.48 20.84
C GLU A 94 26.77 2.35 19.95
N PRO A 95 26.52 1.13 20.45
CA PRO A 95 26.07 0.05 19.59
C PRO A 95 24.71 0.41 18.97
N SER A 96 24.67 0.65 17.66
CA SER A 96 23.42 0.77 16.92
C SER A 96 22.62 -0.52 17.12
N MET A 97 21.41 -0.38 17.65
CA MET A 97 20.55 -1.51 17.99
C MET A 97 20.27 -2.37 16.74
N THR A 98 20.32 -3.70 16.85
CA THR A 98 20.04 -4.58 15.69
C THR A 98 18.55 -4.62 15.38
N LEU A 99 18.15 -5.04 14.17
CA LEU A 99 16.72 -5.24 13.83
C LEU A 99 16.03 -6.24 14.79
N THR A 100 16.76 -7.27 15.23
CA THR A 100 16.24 -8.24 16.22
C THR A 100 15.98 -7.56 17.56
N ASP A 101 16.90 -6.73 18.01
CA ASP A 101 16.76 -5.98 19.26
C ASP A 101 15.61 -4.97 19.18
N MET A 102 15.48 -4.25 18.07
CA MET A 102 14.34 -3.35 17.80
C MET A 102 13.01 -4.09 17.86
N ARG A 103 12.90 -5.24 17.20
CA ARG A 103 11.67 -6.05 17.22
C ARG A 103 11.33 -6.54 18.63
N ASN A 104 12.33 -7.00 19.38
CA ASN A 104 12.16 -7.42 20.78
C ASN A 104 11.74 -6.25 21.67
N TYR A 105 12.28 -5.06 21.41
CA TYR A 105 11.91 -3.83 22.11
C TYR A 105 10.43 -3.49 21.88
N VAL A 106 9.99 -3.44 20.62
CA VAL A 106 8.58 -3.19 20.25
C VAL A 106 7.62 -4.15 20.96
N GLN A 107 7.97 -5.43 21.02
CA GLN A 107 7.13 -6.46 21.65
C GLN A 107 7.09 -6.37 23.18
N SER A 108 8.17 -5.90 23.81
CA SER A 108 8.28 -5.75 25.27
C SER A 108 7.72 -4.42 25.80
N HIS A 109 7.42 -3.44 24.93
CA HIS A 109 6.91 -2.11 25.30
C HIS A 109 5.51 -1.82 24.74
N PRO A 110 4.48 -2.65 25.00
CA PRO A 110 3.15 -2.51 24.40
C PRO A 110 2.40 -1.22 24.76
N ALA A 111 2.86 -0.46 25.76
CA ALA A 111 2.30 0.85 26.09
C ALA A 111 2.72 1.94 25.10
N GLU A 112 3.88 1.78 24.45
CA GLU A 112 4.44 2.75 23.48
C GLU A 112 4.01 2.41 22.05
N TYR A 113 3.81 1.13 21.76
CA TYR A 113 3.47 0.62 20.43
C TYR A 113 2.03 0.05 20.43
N PRO A 114 1.06 0.75 19.81
CA PRO A 114 -0.31 0.28 19.67
C PRO A 114 -0.41 -1.12 19.06
N ASP A 115 -1.43 -1.88 19.46
CA ASP A 115 -1.67 -3.25 19.00
C ASP A 115 -1.62 -3.40 17.47
N TYR A 116 -2.19 -2.43 16.74
CA TYR A 116 -2.25 -2.49 15.28
C TYR A 116 -0.85 -2.42 14.63
N LEU A 117 0.10 -1.67 15.20
CA LEU A 117 1.49 -1.64 14.71
C LEU A 117 2.26 -2.90 15.06
N ARG A 118 2.01 -3.48 16.24
CA ARG A 118 2.63 -4.73 16.63
C ARG A 118 2.15 -5.88 15.73
N THR A 119 0.86 -5.93 15.43
CA THR A 119 0.30 -6.87 14.44
C THR A 119 0.83 -6.59 13.03
N PHE A 120 1.00 -5.33 12.63
CA PHE A 120 1.62 -5.00 11.36
C PHE A 120 3.06 -5.53 11.27
N LEU A 121 3.87 -5.32 12.31
CA LEU A 121 5.26 -5.81 12.37
C LEU A 121 5.36 -7.34 12.26
N GLU A 122 4.43 -8.08 12.86
CA GLU A 122 4.37 -9.55 12.75
C GLU A 122 4.15 -10.01 11.30
N ASN A 123 3.36 -9.27 10.53
CA ASN A 123 3.04 -9.59 9.14
C ASN A 123 4.00 -8.92 8.13
N THR A 124 4.75 -7.91 8.55
CA THR A 124 5.71 -7.17 7.71
C THR A 124 7.01 -6.95 8.48
N PRO A 125 7.83 -8.00 8.64
CA PRO A 125 9.08 -7.91 9.41
C PRO A 125 10.09 -6.92 8.83
N GLU A 126 10.02 -6.64 7.52
CA GLU A 126 10.85 -5.62 6.84
C GLU A 126 10.58 -4.20 7.38
N ALA A 127 9.39 -3.92 7.91
CA ALA A 127 9.03 -2.62 8.50
C ALA A 127 9.49 -2.45 9.96
N THR A 128 10.47 -3.24 10.42
CA THR A 128 10.94 -3.21 11.82
C THR A 128 11.42 -1.83 12.24
N GLU A 129 12.25 -1.19 11.43
CA GLU A 129 12.78 0.15 11.73
C GLU A 129 11.66 1.20 11.79
N PHE A 130 10.73 1.16 10.82
CA PHE A 130 9.56 2.03 10.81
C PHE A 130 8.71 1.87 12.08
N VAL A 131 8.39 0.64 12.48
CA VAL A 131 7.57 0.43 13.68
C VAL A 131 8.32 0.83 14.94
N PHE A 132 9.62 0.51 15.04
CA PHE A 132 10.46 0.87 16.17
C PHE A 132 10.53 2.39 16.39
N HIS A 133 10.62 3.17 15.31
CA HIS A 133 10.70 4.62 15.40
C HIS A 133 9.33 5.32 15.58
N TYR A 134 8.22 4.59 15.65
CA TYR A 134 6.88 5.17 15.78
C TYR A 134 6.72 6.21 16.91
N PRO A 135 7.17 5.98 18.17
CA PRO A 135 7.03 6.96 19.25
C PRO A 135 7.71 8.29 18.96
N GLU A 136 8.78 8.28 18.17
CA GLU A 136 9.58 9.46 17.80
C GLU A 136 8.92 10.28 16.70
N TYR A 137 8.36 9.63 15.67
CA TYR A 137 7.90 10.30 14.46
C TYR A 137 6.37 10.49 14.36
N LYS A 138 5.56 9.76 15.12
CA LYS A 138 4.09 9.78 15.00
C LYS A 138 3.44 11.17 15.16
N ASP A 139 4.09 12.08 15.89
CA ASP A 139 3.58 13.44 16.15
C ASP A 139 4.38 14.51 15.37
N GLN A 140 5.34 14.11 14.53
CA GLN A 140 6.11 15.03 13.73
C GLN A 140 5.34 15.41 12.47
N ALA A 141 5.22 16.71 12.19
CA ALA A 141 4.70 17.16 10.92
C ALA A 141 5.68 16.74 9.80
N SER A 142 5.18 16.04 8.78
CA SER A 142 6.03 15.63 7.67
C SER A 142 6.61 16.86 6.97
N GLN A 143 7.94 16.85 6.84
CA GLN A 143 8.69 17.84 6.09
C GLN A 143 8.26 17.84 4.61
N GLU A 144 8.79 18.79 3.85
CA GLU A 144 8.67 18.73 2.39
C GLU A 144 9.24 17.39 1.89
N ILE A 145 8.49 16.71 1.03
CA ILE A 145 8.88 15.39 0.51
C ILE A 145 9.45 15.63 -0.87
N ASP A 146 10.75 15.36 -1.00
CA ASP A 146 11.44 15.34 -2.27
C ASP A 146 11.55 13.89 -2.77
N LEU A 147 11.02 13.65 -3.98
CA LEU A 147 11.16 12.37 -4.72
C LEU A 147 12.09 12.47 -5.93
N SER A 148 12.80 13.59 -6.11
CA SER A 148 13.67 13.80 -7.27
C SER A 148 14.78 12.76 -7.38
N GLY A 149 15.27 12.25 -6.24
CA GLY A 149 16.24 11.16 -6.18
C GLY A 149 15.64 9.76 -6.34
N ASP A 150 14.33 9.59 -6.18
CA ASP A 150 13.63 8.31 -6.34
C ASP A 150 13.16 8.08 -7.79
N TYR A 151 13.19 9.11 -8.64
CA TYR A 151 12.68 9.06 -10.01
C TYR A 151 13.78 9.05 -11.07
N THR A 152 13.73 8.03 -11.94
CA THR A 152 14.50 7.98 -13.18
C THR A 152 13.56 8.12 -14.38
N LYS A 153 13.90 9.00 -15.33
CA LYS A 153 13.07 9.23 -16.52
C LYS A 153 12.88 7.95 -17.33
N GLY A 154 11.61 7.57 -17.51
CA GLY A 154 11.22 6.37 -18.26
C GLY A 154 11.03 5.13 -17.39
N GLU A 155 11.25 5.25 -16.09
CA GLU A 155 11.04 4.16 -15.13
C GLU A 155 9.88 4.48 -14.19
N ILE A 156 9.23 3.42 -13.70
CA ILE A 156 8.26 3.55 -12.62
C ILE A 156 9.04 3.43 -11.31
N PRO A 157 9.01 4.43 -10.42
CA PRO A 157 9.74 4.34 -9.16
C PRO A 157 9.10 3.30 -8.23
N LEU A 158 9.93 2.64 -7.41
CA LEU A 158 9.45 1.86 -6.28
C LEU A 158 9.27 2.78 -5.06
N LEU A 159 8.04 2.92 -4.59
CA LEU A 159 7.72 3.69 -3.38
C LEU A 159 7.08 2.76 -2.35
N ILE A 160 7.58 2.82 -1.12
CA ILE A 160 7.13 1.95 -0.01
C ILE A 160 6.15 2.71 0.87
N GLN A 161 4.96 2.14 1.13
CA GLN A 161 3.88 2.82 1.86
C GLN A 161 4.26 3.15 3.31
N TRP A 162 5.18 2.37 3.89
CA TRP A 162 5.72 2.56 5.24
C TRP A 162 7.06 3.32 5.28
N ASP A 163 7.45 4.03 4.22
CA ASP A 163 8.60 4.95 4.26
C ASP A 163 8.36 6.07 5.30
N LYS A 164 9.37 6.38 6.11
CA LYS A 164 9.29 7.39 7.18
C LYS A 164 8.84 8.78 6.72
N ARG A 165 9.05 9.13 5.44
CA ARG A 165 8.68 10.43 4.85
C ARG A 165 7.15 10.67 4.88
N TRP A 166 6.35 9.61 4.84
CA TRP A 166 4.88 9.70 4.80
C TRP A 166 4.15 8.62 5.61
N GLY A 167 4.77 7.51 5.96
CA GLY A 167 4.11 6.34 6.53
C GLY A 167 3.40 6.59 7.87
N TYR A 168 3.86 7.59 8.63
CA TYR A 168 3.24 8.01 9.91
C TYR A 168 2.07 8.98 9.74
N GLU A 169 1.81 9.48 8.54
CA GLU A 169 0.66 10.35 8.25
C GLU A 169 -0.63 9.52 8.20
N THR A 170 -1.75 10.18 8.49
CA THR A 170 -3.07 9.54 8.46
C THR A 170 -3.63 9.45 7.05
N TYR A 171 -4.28 8.33 6.75
CA TYR A 171 -5.13 8.13 5.58
C TYR A 171 -6.48 7.60 6.05
N GLY A 172 -7.45 8.50 6.17
CA GLY A 172 -8.74 8.21 6.78
C GLY A 172 -8.63 7.98 8.28
N ASP A 173 -8.99 6.77 8.74
CA ASP A 173 -8.91 6.36 10.15
C ASP A 173 -7.68 5.51 10.49
N ASP A 174 -6.74 5.38 9.56
CA ASP A 174 -5.52 4.57 9.70
C ASP A 174 -4.26 5.35 9.25
N LEU A 175 -3.07 4.76 9.39
CA LEU A 175 -1.82 5.30 8.85
C LEU A 175 -1.66 4.94 7.36
N ILE A 176 -0.93 5.77 6.60
CA ILE A 176 -0.51 5.43 5.22
C ILE A 176 0.26 4.11 5.22
N ALA A 177 1.12 3.87 6.22
CA ALA A 177 1.85 2.62 6.37
C ALA A 177 0.98 1.36 6.40
N LEU A 178 -0.30 1.48 6.80
CA LEU A 178 -1.19 0.35 7.07
C LEU A 178 -2.25 0.17 5.99
N SER A 179 -2.73 1.26 5.40
CA SER A 179 -3.84 1.26 4.44
C SER A 179 -3.55 2.00 3.12
N GLY A 180 -2.33 2.50 2.96
CA GLY A 180 -1.92 3.38 1.85
C GLY A 180 -1.45 2.67 0.58
N CYS A 181 -1.64 1.35 0.44
CA CYS A 181 -1.17 0.60 -0.74
C CYS A 181 -1.69 1.17 -2.06
N GLY A 182 -2.98 1.56 -2.10
CA GLY A 182 -3.61 2.17 -3.28
C GLY A 182 -3.00 3.51 -3.69
N PRO A 183 -3.01 4.54 -2.82
CA PRO A 183 -2.35 5.81 -3.09
C PRO A 183 -0.87 5.67 -3.43
N THR A 184 -0.16 4.77 -2.76
CA THR A 184 1.26 4.53 -3.04
C THR A 184 1.44 3.95 -4.45
N CYS A 185 0.64 2.96 -4.86
CA CYS A 185 0.65 2.43 -6.23
C CYS A 185 0.33 3.48 -7.28
N LEU A 186 -0.70 4.30 -7.06
CA LEU A 186 -1.05 5.34 -8.02
C LEU A 186 0.01 6.45 -8.09
N SER A 187 0.69 6.74 -6.97
CA SER A 187 1.84 7.65 -6.95
C SER A 187 2.98 7.13 -7.82
N MET A 188 3.33 5.84 -7.68
CA MET A 188 4.36 5.21 -8.51
C MET A 188 4.03 5.37 -10.01
N VAL A 189 2.81 5.00 -10.41
CA VAL A 189 2.36 5.12 -11.80
C VAL A 189 2.35 6.57 -12.29
N TYR A 190 1.82 7.49 -11.48
CA TYR A 190 1.75 8.91 -11.84
C TYR A 190 3.14 9.52 -12.04
N VAL A 191 4.04 9.35 -11.07
CA VAL A 191 5.40 9.87 -11.13
C VAL A 191 6.15 9.26 -12.31
N GLY A 192 6.06 7.94 -12.49
CA GLY A 192 6.73 7.24 -13.58
C GLY A 192 6.31 7.71 -14.97
N LEU A 193 5.00 7.90 -15.20
CA LEU A 193 4.46 8.32 -16.50
C LEU A 193 4.60 9.82 -16.78
N SER A 194 4.47 10.66 -15.75
CA SER A 194 4.43 12.12 -15.92
C SER A 194 5.80 12.78 -15.76
N GLY A 195 6.65 12.22 -14.88
CA GLY A 195 7.85 12.86 -14.34
C GLY A 195 7.57 13.94 -13.29
N ASP A 196 6.30 14.13 -12.90
CA ASP A 196 5.89 15.06 -11.85
C ASP A 196 5.92 14.34 -10.49
N THR A 197 6.86 14.79 -9.63
CA THR A 197 7.10 14.24 -8.29
C THR A 197 6.20 14.84 -7.20
N SER A 198 5.31 15.78 -7.55
CA SER A 198 4.42 16.43 -6.58
C SER A 198 3.39 15.48 -5.95
N MET A 199 2.96 14.47 -6.70
CA MET A 199 2.02 13.44 -6.24
C MET A 199 2.74 12.28 -5.56
N ASN A 200 3.50 12.59 -4.51
CA ASN A 200 4.06 11.59 -3.60
C ASN A 200 2.96 10.85 -2.80
N PRO A 201 3.26 9.73 -2.11
CA PRO A 201 2.24 8.93 -1.43
C PRO A 201 1.39 9.69 -0.41
N ARG A 202 1.96 10.68 0.29
CA ARG A 202 1.20 11.58 1.17
C ARG A 202 0.20 12.43 0.38
N ALA A 203 0.67 13.13 -0.65
CA ALA A 203 -0.19 13.98 -1.49
C ALA A 203 -1.29 13.16 -2.19
N MET A 204 -0.97 11.94 -2.66
CA MET A 204 -1.95 11.04 -3.27
C MET A 204 -2.97 10.50 -2.27
N ALA A 205 -2.56 10.20 -1.03
CA ALA A 205 -3.47 9.78 0.03
C ALA A 205 -4.44 10.91 0.41
N GLN A 206 -3.93 12.14 0.51
CA GLN A 206 -4.76 13.33 0.73
C GLN A 206 -5.74 13.55 -0.42
N PHE A 207 -5.27 13.54 -1.67
CA PHE A 207 -6.11 13.64 -2.86
C PHE A 207 -7.21 12.57 -2.87
N SER A 208 -6.85 11.33 -2.54
CA SER A 208 -7.78 10.21 -2.44
C SER A 208 -8.87 10.46 -1.41
N ALA A 209 -8.51 10.87 -0.20
CA ALA A 209 -9.46 11.17 0.87
C ALA A 209 -10.38 12.35 0.53
N GLU A 210 -9.82 13.45 0.01
CA GLU A 210 -10.57 14.66 -0.36
C GLU A 210 -11.56 14.43 -1.50
N ASN A 211 -11.27 13.49 -2.40
CA ASN A 211 -12.15 13.12 -3.50
C ASN A 211 -13.10 11.95 -3.16
N GLY A 212 -13.13 11.49 -1.91
CA GLY A 212 -14.05 10.44 -1.46
C GLY A 212 -13.64 9.02 -1.90
N PHE A 213 -12.39 8.80 -2.25
CA PHE A 213 -11.87 7.49 -2.63
C PHE A 213 -11.32 6.68 -1.45
N TYR A 214 -11.41 7.21 -0.23
CA TYR A 214 -11.21 6.46 1.00
C TYR A 214 -12.54 5.87 1.51
N LEU A 215 -12.52 4.59 1.88
CA LEU A 215 -13.65 3.87 2.46
C LEU A 215 -13.28 3.37 3.85
N GLU A 216 -14.01 3.83 4.87
CA GLU A 216 -13.80 3.47 6.28
C GLU A 216 -13.79 1.94 6.46
N ASN A 217 -12.77 1.41 7.14
CA ASN A 217 -12.55 -0.04 7.35
C ASN A 217 -12.30 -0.89 6.08
N VAL A 218 -12.18 -0.28 4.90
CA VAL A 218 -11.87 -0.98 3.64
C VAL A 218 -10.56 -0.47 3.03
N GLY A 219 -10.20 0.79 3.28
CA GLY A 219 -9.03 1.45 2.70
C GLY A 219 -9.39 2.14 1.39
N THR A 220 -8.68 1.82 0.32
CA THR A 220 -8.80 2.56 -0.94
C THR A 220 -9.87 1.98 -1.87
N SER A 221 -10.79 2.83 -2.34
CA SER A 221 -11.78 2.51 -3.37
C SER A 221 -11.12 2.26 -4.72
N TRP A 222 -11.66 1.30 -5.48
CA TRP A 222 -11.29 1.05 -6.87
C TRP A 222 -11.55 2.25 -7.79
N GLU A 223 -12.42 3.18 -7.39
CA GLU A 223 -12.64 4.41 -8.13
C GLU A 223 -11.39 5.30 -8.16
N LEU A 224 -10.47 5.19 -7.19
CA LEU A 224 -9.18 5.88 -7.26
C LEU A 224 -8.40 5.44 -8.51
N MET A 225 -8.41 4.13 -8.80
CA MET A 225 -7.67 3.53 -9.91
C MET A 225 -8.24 3.90 -11.29
N SER A 226 -9.42 4.49 -11.35
CA SER A 226 -10.12 4.84 -12.58
C SER A 226 -10.47 6.32 -12.64
N SER A 227 -11.54 6.74 -11.97
CA SER A 227 -11.98 8.13 -11.89
C SER A 227 -10.91 9.04 -11.26
N GLY A 228 -10.24 8.58 -10.20
CA GLY A 228 -9.14 9.28 -9.56
C GLY A 228 -7.94 9.47 -10.49
N ALA A 229 -7.48 8.41 -11.14
CA ALA A 229 -6.43 8.48 -12.15
C ALA A 229 -6.79 9.45 -13.29
N GLY A 230 -8.05 9.42 -13.77
CA GLY A 230 -8.54 10.34 -14.79
C GLY A 230 -8.53 11.81 -14.35
N LYS A 231 -8.87 12.11 -13.09
CA LYS A 231 -8.77 13.46 -12.50
C LYS A 231 -7.34 13.98 -12.44
N LEU A 232 -6.36 13.09 -12.34
CA LEU A 232 -4.92 13.42 -12.40
C LEU A 232 -4.41 13.57 -13.84
N GLY A 233 -5.27 13.40 -14.84
CA GLY A 233 -4.90 13.49 -16.25
C GLY A 233 -4.24 12.22 -16.81
N LEU A 234 -4.34 11.08 -16.12
CA LEU A 234 -3.92 9.80 -16.68
C LEU A 234 -5.04 9.19 -17.54
N THR A 235 -4.65 8.53 -18.63
CA THR A 235 -5.55 7.62 -19.34
C THR A 235 -5.49 6.26 -18.68
N TRP A 236 -6.62 5.57 -18.54
CA TRP A 236 -6.66 4.21 -18.03
C TRP A 236 -7.56 3.32 -18.89
N SER A 237 -7.27 2.02 -18.87
CA SER A 237 -8.10 0.97 -19.46
C SER A 237 -8.09 -0.29 -18.58
N ASN A 238 -9.04 -1.20 -18.78
CA ASN A 238 -8.97 -2.55 -18.24
C ASN A 238 -8.71 -3.52 -19.41
N PRO A 239 -7.49 -4.08 -19.52
CA PRO A 239 -7.16 -4.98 -20.63
C PRO A 239 -7.77 -6.38 -20.46
N GLY A 240 -8.30 -6.70 -19.28
CA GLY A 240 -8.76 -8.03 -18.88
C GLY A 240 -7.62 -8.97 -18.51
N LEU A 241 -7.95 -10.17 -18.02
CA LEU A 241 -7.00 -11.21 -17.58
C LEU A 241 -6.39 -12.01 -18.76
N SER A 242 -6.09 -11.35 -19.88
CA SER A 242 -5.39 -12.02 -20.97
C SER A 242 -3.90 -11.76 -20.83
N LYS A 243 -3.10 -12.82 -20.61
CA LYS A 243 -1.63 -12.76 -20.58
C LYS A 243 -1.07 -11.92 -21.72
N ASN A 244 -1.48 -12.20 -22.96
CA ASN A 244 -1.02 -11.48 -24.15
C ASN A 244 -1.39 -9.99 -24.15
N ARG A 245 -2.57 -9.63 -23.62
CA ARG A 245 -2.97 -8.22 -23.53
C ARG A 245 -2.15 -7.49 -22.47
N ILE A 246 -1.97 -8.09 -21.30
CA ILE A 246 -1.12 -7.53 -20.24
C ILE A 246 0.31 -7.33 -20.75
N TYR A 247 0.86 -8.32 -21.46
CA TYR A 247 2.21 -8.22 -22.03
C TYR A 247 2.29 -7.12 -23.09
N SER A 248 1.26 -6.99 -23.93
CA SER A 248 1.17 -5.92 -24.92
C SER A 248 1.10 -4.53 -24.29
N GLU A 249 0.34 -4.35 -23.20
CA GLU A 249 0.30 -3.06 -22.48
C GLU A 249 1.68 -2.72 -21.92
N LEU A 250 2.35 -3.68 -21.27
CA LEU A 250 3.69 -3.50 -20.73
C LEU A 250 4.73 -3.18 -21.81
N ASP A 251 4.66 -3.82 -22.98
CA ASP A 251 5.54 -3.54 -24.13
C ASP A 251 5.36 -2.14 -24.71
N MET A 252 4.17 -1.55 -24.55
CA MET A 252 3.90 -0.16 -24.92
C MET A 252 4.35 0.84 -23.83
N GLY A 253 4.93 0.36 -22.74
CA GLY A 253 5.31 1.18 -21.59
C GLY A 253 4.12 1.60 -20.71
N HIS A 254 3.01 0.86 -20.76
CA HIS A 254 1.84 1.12 -19.93
C HIS A 254 1.88 0.27 -18.65
N PRO A 255 2.25 0.84 -17.48
CA PRO A 255 2.24 0.10 -16.24
C PRO A 255 0.82 -0.28 -15.83
N LEU A 256 0.71 -1.33 -15.01
CA LEU A 256 -0.56 -1.79 -14.48
C LEU A 256 -0.61 -1.68 -12.97
N ILE A 257 -1.78 -1.35 -12.42
CA ILE A 257 -2.08 -1.59 -11.00
C ILE A 257 -2.99 -2.81 -10.92
N LEU A 258 -2.63 -3.75 -10.05
CA LEU A 258 -3.44 -4.94 -9.77
C LEU A 258 -4.02 -4.85 -8.36
N SER A 259 -5.29 -5.18 -8.23
CA SER A 259 -5.95 -5.48 -6.97
C SER A 259 -5.85 -6.98 -6.72
N MET A 260 -5.24 -7.38 -5.61
CA MET A 260 -4.91 -8.76 -5.28
C MET A 260 -5.89 -9.32 -4.25
N LYS A 261 -6.20 -10.62 -4.37
CA LYS A 261 -6.87 -11.48 -3.39
C LYS A 261 -5.82 -12.11 -2.46
N PRO A 262 -6.24 -12.86 -1.42
CA PRO A 262 -5.29 -13.57 -0.57
C PRO A 262 -4.38 -14.52 -1.38
N GLY A 263 -3.08 -14.50 -1.05
CA GLY A 263 -2.01 -15.25 -1.70
C GLY A 263 -0.63 -14.73 -1.25
N ASP A 264 0.33 -14.64 -2.16
CA ASP A 264 1.73 -14.30 -1.87
C ASP A 264 1.91 -12.85 -1.41
N PHE A 265 1.03 -11.95 -1.87
CA PHE A 265 1.14 -10.51 -1.59
C PHE A 265 0.38 -10.07 -0.33
N THR A 266 -0.64 -10.84 0.09
CA THR A 266 -1.58 -10.41 1.12
C THR A 266 -2.43 -11.55 1.63
N SER A 267 -2.98 -11.42 2.84
CA SER A 267 -3.97 -12.35 3.41
C SER A 267 -5.41 -11.87 3.27
N THR A 268 -5.63 -10.65 2.77
CA THR A 268 -6.98 -10.05 2.67
C THR A 268 -7.21 -9.41 1.29
N GLY A 269 -6.48 -8.35 1.00
CA GLY A 269 -6.43 -7.68 -0.30
C GLY A 269 -5.27 -6.69 -0.31
N HIS A 270 -4.80 -6.32 -1.50
CA HIS A 270 -3.64 -5.44 -1.65
C HIS A 270 -3.58 -4.83 -3.06
N PHE A 271 -2.92 -3.70 -3.21
CA PHE A 271 -2.59 -3.14 -4.52
C PHE A 271 -1.09 -3.29 -4.76
N ILE A 272 -0.74 -3.71 -5.98
CA ILE A 272 0.65 -3.76 -6.47
C ILE A 272 0.73 -3.14 -7.86
N VAL A 273 1.93 -2.77 -8.28
CA VAL A 273 2.20 -2.25 -9.63
C VAL A 273 2.97 -3.31 -10.43
N ILE A 274 2.57 -3.55 -11.67
CA ILE A 274 3.41 -4.20 -12.68
C ILE A 274 4.05 -3.09 -13.50
N CYS A 275 5.35 -2.88 -13.31
CA CYS A 275 6.07 -1.74 -13.89
C CYS A 275 6.73 -2.06 -15.24
N GLY A 276 6.85 -3.33 -15.59
CA GLY A 276 7.45 -3.76 -16.84
C GLY A 276 7.51 -5.27 -16.97
N ARG A 277 8.19 -5.74 -18.03
CA ARG A 277 8.48 -7.17 -18.21
C ARG A 277 9.83 -7.38 -18.90
N LYS A 278 10.41 -8.57 -18.70
CA LYS A 278 11.61 -9.06 -19.39
C LYS A 278 11.35 -10.46 -19.91
N GLY A 279 10.98 -10.57 -21.19
CA GLY A 279 10.45 -11.84 -21.69
C GLY A 279 9.19 -12.20 -20.93
N ASP A 280 9.07 -13.45 -20.45
CA ASP A 280 7.87 -13.89 -19.75
C ASP A 280 7.82 -13.47 -18.27
N GLU A 281 8.88 -12.84 -17.76
CA GLU A 281 8.97 -12.36 -16.37
C GLU A 281 8.41 -10.94 -16.23
N LEU A 282 7.53 -10.75 -15.24
CA LEU A 282 6.91 -9.49 -14.87
C LEU A 282 7.71 -8.83 -13.73
N LEU A 283 7.95 -7.53 -13.86
CA LEU A 283 8.57 -6.71 -12.83
C LEU A 283 7.47 -6.12 -11.95
N VAL A 284 7.56 -6.36 -10.64
CA VAL A 284 6.55 -5.95 -9.67
C VAL A 284 7.12 -4.91 -8.71
N HIS A 285 6.34 -3.87 -8.44
CA HIS A 285 6.55 -2.97 -7.31
C HIS A 285 5.41 -3.17 -6.32
N ASP A 286 5.74 -3.84 -5.22
CA ASP A 286 4.85 -4.04 -4.09
C ASP A 286 5.10 -2.93 -3.06
N PRO A 287 4.13 -2.02 -2.81
CA PRO A 287 4.31 -0.92 -1.86
C PRO A 287 4.51 -1.38 -0.42
N ASN A 288 4.31 -2.65 -0.09
CA ASN A 288 4.44 -3.19 1.26
C ASN A 288 5.65 -4.13 1.43
N SER A 289 6.44 -4.41 0.39
CA SER A 289 7.62 -5.27 0.50
C SER A 289 8.71 -4.93 -0.53
N PRO A 290 9.83 -4.35 -0.08
CA PRO A 290 11.06 -4.27 -0.85
C PRO A 290 11.51 -5.65 -1.36
N GLU A 291 11.48 -6.69 -0.52
CA GLU A 291 11.90 -8.04 -0.91
C GLU A 291 11.09 -8.60 -2.09
N ARG A 292 9.76 -8.49 -2.07
CA ARG A 292 8.93 -8.94 -3.21
C ARG A 292 9.14 -8.09 -4.46
N SER A 293 9.50 -6.81 -4.28
CA SER A 293 9.79 -5.88 -5.38
C SER A 293 11.15 -6.12 -6.05
N GLN A 294 12.05 -6.88 -5.42
CA GLN A 294 13.32 -7.32 -6.00
C GLN A 294 13.18 -8.63 -6.81
N GLN A 295 12.01 -9.25 -6.77
CA GLN A 295 11.73 -10.51 -7.45
C GLN A 295 11.02 -10.27 -8.78
N THR A 296 11.16 -11.23 -9.69
CA THR A 296 10.38 -11.31 -10.92
C THR A 296 9.30 -12.37 -10.78
N TRP A 297 8.17 -12.15 -11.44
CA TRP A 297 6.98 -12.99 -11.32
C TRP A 297 6.50 -13.47 -12.67
N THR A 298 5.99 -14.69 -12.75
CA THR A 298 5.30 -15.18 -13.95
C THR A 298 3.83 -14.77 -13.94
N TYR A 299 3.21 -14.69 -15.13
CA TYR A 299 1.76 -14.46 -15.21
C TYR A 299 0.96 -15.52 -14.44
N GLU A 300 1.40 -16.78 -14.52
CA GLU A 300 0.75 -17.92 -13.88
C GLU A 300 0.80 -17.88 -12.35
N GLU A 301 1.82 -17.25 -11.76
CA GLU A 301 1.89 -17.00 -10.31
C GLU A 301 0.91 -15.89 -9.88
N LEU A 302 0.78 -14.84 -10.69
CA LEU A 302 -0.07 -13.70 -10.36
C LEU A 302 -1.56 -13.99 -10.60
N GLU A 303 -1.92 -14.56 -11.76
CA GLU A 303 -3.30 -14.69 -12.25
C GLU A 303 -4.30 -15.20 -11.20
N PRO A 304 -4.04 -16.28 -10.45
CA PRO A 304 -5.00 -16.83 -9.49
C PRO A 304 -5.39 -15.83 -8.39
N GLN A 305 -4.49 -14.88 -8.12
CA GLN A 305 -4.58 -13.90 -7.06
C GLN A 305 -5.16 -12.57 -7.57
N ILE A 306 -5.26 -12.35 -8.88
CA ILE A 306 -5.79 -11.09 -9.42
C ILE A 306 -7.31 -11.01 -9.17
N LYS A 307 -7.72 -9.87 -8.61
CA LYS A 307 -9.11 -9.48 -8.39
C LYS A 307 -9.59 -8.49 -9.43
N GLU A 308 -8.77 -7.52 -9.78
CA GLU A 308 -9.04 -6.51 -10.81
C GLU A 308 -7.72 -5.89 -11.29
N LEU A 309 -7.69 -5.31 -12.49
CA LEU A 309 -6.52 -4.62 -13.02
C LEU A 309 -6.85 -3.38 -13.86
N TRP A 310 -5.92 -2.43 -13.84
CA TRP A 310 -5.97 -1.21 -14.63
C TRP A 310 -4.62 -0.99 -15.30
N SER A 311 -4.62 -0.67 -16.58
CA SER A 311 -3.44 -0.24 -17.33
C SER A 311 -3.49 1.27 -17.54
N TYR A 312 -2.33 1.92 -17.50
CA TYR A 312 -2.22 3.38 -17.53
C TYR A 312 -1.28 3.88 -18.61
N SER A 313 -1.63 5.02 -19.19
CA SER A 313 -0.74 5.78 -20.06
C SER A 313 -0.83 7.27 -19.77
N LYS A 314 0.19 8.02 -20.20
CA LYS A 314 0.19 9.48 -20.08
C LYS A 314 -1.01 10.04 -20.85
N GLY A 315 -1.82 10.89 -20.20
CA GLY A 315 -2.92 11.56 -20.88
C GLY A 315 -2.42 12.42 -22.04
N GLN A 316 -3.10 12.33 -23.19
CA GLN A 316 -2.92 13.34 -24.23
C GLN A 316 -3.64 14.60 -23.77
N LEU A 317 -2.88 15.59 -23.31
CA LEU A 317 -3.43 16.94 -23.14
C LEU A 317 -3.98 17.37 -24.51
N ARG A 318 -5.29 17.60 -24.59
CA ARG A 318 -5.86 18.30 -25.75
C ARG A 318 -5.28 19.71 -25.72
N GLU A 319 -4.60 20.12 -26.78
CA GLU A 319 -3.94 21.44 -26.91
C GLU A 319 -4.87 22.62 -26.54
N SER A 320 -6.19 22.44 -26.65
CA SER A 320 -7.19 23.45 -26.28
C SER A 320 -7.28 23.80 -24.78
N GLN A 321 -6.65 23.05 -23.87
CA GLN A 321 -6.59 23.40 -22.44
C GLN A 321 -5.32 24.16 -22.05
N VAL A 322 -4.31 24.20 -22.91
CA VAL A 322 -3.05 24.92 -22.66
C VAL A 322 -3.25 26.42 -22.86
N GLU A 323 -4.08 26.84 -23.82
CA GLU A 323 -4.33 28.26 -24.12
C GLU A 323 -5.13 29.01 -23.03
N MET A 324 -5.92 28.31 -22.19
CA MET A 324 -6.66 28.96 -21.09
C MET A 324 -5.81 29.29 -19.86
N ARG A 325 -4.58 28.76 -19.75
CA ARG A 325 -3.66 29.12 -18.64
C ARG A 325 -2.75 30.31 -18.95
N TYR A 326 -2.67 30.74 -20.21
CA TYR A 326 -1.85 31.88 -20.64
C TYR A 326 -2.67 33.10 -21.10
N SER A 327 -4.00 33.07 -20.93
CA SER A 327 -4.89 34.16 -21.36
C SER A 327 -5.51 34.98 -20.22
N VAL A 328 -4.92 34.91 -19.02
CA VAL A 328 -5.29 35.82 -17.92
C VAL A 328 -4.09 36.70 -17.62
N ASP A 329 -3.91 37.69 -18.48
CA ASP A 329 -3.29 38.98 -18.12
C ASP A 329 -4.24 39.77 -17.20
#